data_AF-A0A931E957-F1
#
_entry.id   AF-A0A931E957-F1
#
_cell.length_a   1.000
_cell.length_b   1.000
_cell.length_c   1.000
_cell.angle_alpha   90.00
_cell.angle_beta   90.00
_cell.angle_gamma   90.00
#
_symmetry.space_group_name_H-M   'P 1'
#
loop_
_entity.id
_entity.type
_entity.pdbx_description
1 polymer ?
#
loop_
_entity_poly.entity_id
_entity_poly.type
_entity_poly.pdbx_seq_one_letter_code
_entity_poly.pdbx_strand_id
1 'polypeptide(L)' 'MNQLKRRDKFQLDRKKIKALESSSQRFHRVYSEYKSLSEELWHINNASSNNLPDDFHSAVEIQRHYLEQEINEWLNRAST' A
#
# COMPACT_ATOMS: atom_id res chain seq x y z
N MET A 1 16.30 15.17 -9.40
CA MET A 1 15.83 13.86 -8.91
C MET A 1 14.88 14.09 -7.75
N ASN A 2 13.56 14.05 -7.98
CA ASN A 2 12.60 14.41 -6.94
C ASN A 2 12.48 13.28 -5.91
N GLN A 3 13.25 13.45 -4.84
CA GLN A 3 13.28 12.66 -3.62
C GLN A 3 11.99 12.82 -2.80
N LEU A 4 10.82 12.64 -3.40
CA LEU A 4 9.65 12.20 -2.65
C LEU A 4 9.92 10.74 -2.27
N LYS A 5 10.83 10.61 -1.30
CA LYS A 5 11.03 9.48 -0.41
C LYS A 5 9.73 8.70 -0.36
N ARG A 6 9.81 7.40 -0.68
CA ARG A 6 8.95 6.29 -0.26
C ARG A 6 8.42 6.51 1.17
N ARG A 7 7.50 7.45 1.35
CA ARG A 7 6.84 7.70 2.62
C ARG A 7 5.75 6.67 2.64
N ASP A 8 6.10 5.51 3.18
CA ASP A 8 5.13 4.52 3.57
C ASP A 8 4.05 5.24 4.37
N LYS A 9 2.84 5.29 3.82
CA LYS A 9 1.68 5.99 4.39
C LYS A 9 1.46 5.60 5.86
N PHE A 10 1.87 4.39 6.22
CA PHE A 10 1.71 3.82 7.56
C PHE A 10 3.00 3.84 8.40
N GLN A 11 3.98 4.68 8.05
CA GLN A 11 5.26 4.77 8.76
C GLN A 11 5.08 5.05 10.26
N LEU A 12 4.08 5.86 10.63
CA LEU A 12 3.78 6.19 12.03
C LEU A 12 3.21 5.00 12.82
N ASP A 13 2.53 4.08 12.14
CA ASP A 13 1.88 2.90 12.73
C ASP A 13 2.73 1.63 12.65
N ARG A 14 4.02 1.73 12.27
CA ARG A 14 4.90 0.58 12.03
C ARG A 14 4.95 -0.44 13.17
N LYS A 15 4.87 0.01 14.43
CA LYS A 15 4.82 -0.88 15.60
C LYS A 15 3.53 -1.71 15.63
N LYS A 16 2.38 -1.07 15.38
CA LYS A 16 1.06 -1.72 15.34
C LYS A 16 0.98 -2.68 14.16
N ILE A 17 1.43 -2.26 12.99
CA ILE A 17 1.53 -3.09 11.79
C ILE A 17 2.30 -4.37 12.09
N LYS A 18 3.50 -4.28 12.67
CA LYS A 18 4.32 -5.47 12.96
C LYS A 18 3.62 -6.44 13.90
N ALA A 19 2.88 -5.92 14.89
CA ALA A 19 2.07 -6.74 15.79
C ALA A 19 0.94 -7.46 15.04
N LEU A 20 0.21 -6.74 14.18
CA LEU A 20 -0.87 -7.29 13.36
C LEU A 20 -0.37 -8.30 12.32
N GLU A 21 0.78 -8.05 11.68
CA GLU A 21 1.41 -9.01 10.76
C GLU A 21 1.79 -10.32 11.46
N SER A 22 2.18 -10.24 12.73
CA SER A 22 2.58 -11.41 13.53
C SER A 22 1.37 -12.18 14.07
N SER A 23 0.26 -11.50 14.36
CA SER A 23 -0.93 -12.10 14.96
C SER A 23 -1.99 -12.51 13.94
N SER A 24 -1.94 -12.01 12.71
CA SER A 24 -2.94 -12.25 11.68
C SER A 24 -2.33 -12.47 10.30
N GLN A 25 -2.45 -13.71 9.81
CA GLN A 25 -2.03 -14.05 8.44
C GLN A 25 -2.83 -13.28 7.39
N ARG A 26 -4.11 -12.97 7.65
CA ARG A 26 -4.93 -12.16 6.74
C ARG A 26 -4.38 -10.74 6.63
N PHE A 27 -4.08 -10.10 7.76
CA PHE A 27 -3.48 -8.77 7.75
C PHE A 27 -2.15 -8.76 7.00
N HIS A 28 -1.30 -9.74 7.28
CA HIS A 28 -0.01 -9.84 6.62
C HIS A 28 -0.16 -9.93 5.08
N ARG A 29 -1.13 -10.68 4.57
CA ARG A 29 -1.42 -10.75 3.12
C ARG A 29 -1.86 -9.39 2.59
N VAL A 30 -2.84 -8.75 3.22
CA VAL A 30 -3.37 -7.44 2.81
C VAL A 30 -2.27 -6.37 2.79
N TYR A 31 -1.45 -6.30 3.84
CA TYR A 31 -0.39 -5.30 3.94
C TYR A 31 0.76 -5.58 2.97
N SER A 32 1.10 -6.86 2.73
CA SER A 32 2.09 -7.25 1.71
C SER A 32 1.62 -6.91 0.29
N GLU A 33 0.34 -7.14 -0.02
CA GLU A 33 -0.26 -6.77 -1.31
C GLU A 33 -0.24 -5.26 -1.51
N TYR A 34 -0.63 -4.49 -0.48
CA TYR A 34 -0.57 -3.02 -0.51
C TYR A 34 0.85 -2.50 -0.81
N LYS A 35 1.89 -3.07 -0.19
CA LYS A 35 3.27 -2.68 -0.47
C LYS A 35 3.66 -2.98 -1.91
N SER A 36 3.29 -4.16 -2.39
CA SER A 36 3.62 -4.61 -3.75
C SER A 36 2.97 -3.69 -4.80
N LEU A 37 1.68 -3.37 -4.64
CA LEU A 37 0.99 -2.44 -5.54
C LEU A 37 1.49 -1.01 -5.42
N SER A 38 1.92 -0.57 -4.22
CA SER A 38 2.51 0.75 -4.04
C SER A 38 3.87 0.87 -4.75
N GLU A 39 4.67 -0.19 -4.74
CA GLU A 39 5.93 -0.27 -5.49
C GLU A 39 5.67 -0.30 -6.99
N GLU A 40 4.71 -1.11 -7.44
CA GLU A 40 4.31 -1.19 -8.85
C GLU A 40 3.79 0.16 -9.37
N LEU A 41 2.89 0.83 -8.66
CA LEU A 41 2.42 2.17 -9.02
C LEU A 41 3.55 3.19 -9.06
N TRP A 42 4.54 3.07 -8.18
CA TRP A 42 5.71 3.92 -8.26
C TRP A 42 6.48 3.68 -9.57
N HIS A 43 6.70 2.42 -9.96
CA HIS A 43 7.33 2.08 -11.22
C HIS A 43 6.53 2.59 -12.42
N ILE A 44 5.22 2.35 -12.45
CA ILE A 44 4.31 2.81 -13.49
C ILE A 44 4.41 4.35 -13.62
N ASN A 45 4.35 5.09 -12.52
CA ASN A 45 4.38 6.55 -12.56
C ASN A 45 5.74 7.16 -12.94
N ASN A 46 6.83 6.40 -12.86
CA ASN A 46 8.20 6.88 -13.10
C ASN A 46 8.88 6.23 -14.31
N ALA A 47 8.24 5.26 -14.95
CA ALA A 47 8.75 4.62 -16.16
C ALA A 47 8.72 5.62 -17.32
N SER A 48 9.86 5.80 -17.98
CA SER A 48 10.01 6.73 -19.13
C SER A 48 9.26 6.26 -20.38
N SER A 49 8.85 5.00 -20.43
CA SER A 49 8.08 4.38 -21.51
C SER A 49 7.01 3.49 -20.89
N ASN A 50 5.87 4.07 -20.56
CA ASN A 50 4.74 3.32 -20.03
C ASN A 50 3.70 3.14 -21.13
N ASN A 51 3.59 1.92 -21.66
CA ASN A 51 2.61 1.53 -22.67
C ASN A 51 1.33 0.94 -22.05
N LEU A 52 1.10 1.19 -20.75
CA LEU A 52 -0.07 0.70 -20.05
C LEU A 52 -1.28 1.59 -20.37
N PRO A 53 -2.47 0.99 -20.61
CA PRO A 53 -3.70 1.75 -20.73
C PRO A 53 -4.02 2.53 -19.45
N ASP A 54 -4.61 3.71 -19.58
CA ASP A 54 -5.02 4.56 -18.44
C ASP A 54 -6.01 3.85 -17.51
N ASP A 55 -6.89 3.00 -18.05
CA ASP A 55 -7.84 2.22 -17.26
C ASP A 55 -7.13 1.19 -16.37
N PHE A 56 -6.01 0.62 -16.84
CA PHE A 56 -5.20 -0.29 -16.03
C PHE A 56 -4.53 0.46 -14.89
N HIS A 57 -3.94 1.62 -15.18
CA HIS A 57 -3.37 2.50 -14.15
C HIS A 57 -4.42 2.85 -13.07
N SER A 58 -5.59 3.29 -13.51
CA SER A 58 -6.71 3.64 -12.63
C SER A 58 -7.18 2.45 -11.78
N ALA A 59 -7.26 1.26 -12.35
CA ALA A 59 -7.64 0.04 -11.63
C ALA A 59 -6.62 -0.29 -10.52
N VAL A 60 -5.32 -0.16 -10.79
CA VAL A 60 -4.27 -0.41 -9.80
C VAL A 60 -4.32 0.63 -8.67
N GLU A 61 -4.58 1.90 -8.99
CA GLU A 61 -4.77 2.95 -7.97
C GLU A 61 -5.98 2.68 -7.07
N ILE A 62 -7.11 2.26 -7.67
CA ILE A 62 -8.32 1.89 -6.95
C ILE A 62 -8.07 0.69 -6.03
N GLN A 63 -7.39 -0.35 -6.53
CA GLN A 63 -7.05 -1.53 -5.74
C GLN A 63 -6.16 -1.16 -4.54
N ARG A 64 -5.11 -0.34 -4.76
CA ARG A 64 -4.27 0.17 -3.67
C ARG A 64 -5.12 0.91 -2.64
N HIS A 65 -6.04 1.76 -3.09
CA HIS A 65 -6.91 2.52 -2.19
C HIS A 65 -7.80 1.62 -1.33
N TYR A 66 -8.40 0.56 -1.88
CA TYR A 66 -9.20 -0.36 -1.08
C TYR A 66 -8.37 -1.07 0.00
N LEU A 67 -7.15 -1.49 -0.33
CA LEU A 67 -6.24 -2.08 0.65
C LEU A 67 -5.85 -1.07 1.74
N GLU A 68 -5.63 0.20 1.38
CA GLU A 68 -5.38 1.26 2.36
C GLU A 68 -6.55 1.43 3.34
N GLN A 69 -7.80 1.38 2.86
CA GLN A 69 -8.98 1.44 3.71
C GLN A 69 -9.05 0.24 4.66
N GLU A 70 -8.84 -0.98 4.14
CA GLU A 70 -8.81 -2.17 4.99
C GLU A 70 -7.71 -2.07 6.07
N ILE A 71 -6.50 -1.66 5.71
CA ILE A 71 -5.41 -1.48 6.70
C ILE A 71 -5.79 -0.44 7.77
N ASN A 72 -6.36 0.69 7.37
CA ASN A 72 -6.81 1.72 8.31
C ASN A 72 -7.87 1.19 9.28
N GLU A 73 -8.84 0.43 8.80
CA GLU A 73 -9.84 -0.19 9.68
C GLU A 73 -9.20 -1.12 10.71
N TRP A 74 -8.22 -1.92 10.31
CA TRP A 74 -7.49 -2.80 11.23
C TRP A 74 -6.71 -2.00 12.28
N LEU A 75 -6.02 -0.93 11.86
CA LEU A 75 -5.27 -0.05 12.77
C LEU A 75 -6.18 0.68 13.77
N ASN A 76 -7.36 1.10 13.32
CA ASN A 76 -8.36 1.73 14.18
C ASN A 76 -8.91 0.76 15.23
N ARG A 77 -9.25 -0.48 14.82
CA ARG A 77 -9.71 -1.53 15.74
C ARG A 77 -8.64 -1.93 16.75
N ALA A 78 -7.37 -1.98 16.35
CA ALA A 78 -6.25 -2.31 17.22
C ALA A 78 -5.87 -1.18 18.21
N SER A 79 -6.47 0.01 18.05
CA SER A 79 -6.23 1.17 18.92
C SER A 79 -7.29 1.35 20.02
N THR A 80 -8.22 0.39 20.13
CA THR A 80 -9.28 0.33 21.16
C THR A 80 -8.99 -0.84 22.10
#